data_AF-A0A970JK71-F1
#
_entry.id   AF-A0A970JK71-F1
#
_cell.length_a   1.000
_cell.length_b   1.000
_cell.length_c   1.000
_cell.angle_alpha   90.00
_cell.angle_beta   90.00
_cell.angle_gamma   90.00
#
_symmetry.space_group_name_H-M   'P 1'
#
loop_
_entity.id
_entity.type
_entity.pdbx_description
1 polymer ?
#
loop_
_entity_poly.entity_id
_entity_poly.type
_entity_poly.pdbx_seq_one_letter_code
_entity_poly.pdbx_strand_id
1 'polypeptide(L)'
;MAKNHLVCDKTEIIVTVLMGNQWRNVSITADKIRRIQFDRCKERAFLFKTVDSEKISIEYSPSPAPIVIFKQKEKKYFDDYKKQLEKFAKDNHLTFVDNTR
;
A
#
# COMPACT_ATOMS: atom_id res chain seq x y z
N MET A 1 -6.70 -8.17 17.65
CA MET A 1 -5.37 -8.47 17.06
C MET A 1 -5.25 -7.67 15.77
N ALA A 2 -4.15 -6.95 15.56
CA ALA A 2 -3.90 -6.32 14.27
C ALA A 2 -3.72 -7.42 13.21
N LYS A 3 -4.36 -7.28 12.05
CA LYS A 3 -4.28 -8.23 10.93
C LYS A 3 -3.33 -7.68 9.88
N ASN A 4 -2.60 -8.58 9.21
CA ASN A 4 -1.85 -8.22 8.02
C ASN A 4 -2.84 -8.10 6.84
N HIS A 5 -2.83 -6.96 6.15
CA HIS A 5 -3.70 -6.65 5.02
C HIS A 5 -2.93 -6.60 3.68
N LEU A 6 -1.62 -6.85 3.65
CA LEU A 6 -0.83 -6.87 2.44
C LEU A 6 0.15 -8.05 2.45
N VAL A 7 0.05 -8.87 1.41
CA VAL A 7 0.94 -10.00 1.17
C VAL A 7 1.47 -9.90 -0.25
N CYS A 8 2.78 -9.96 -0.40
CA CYS A 8 3.42 -10.07 -1.71
C CYS A 8 3.90 -11.51 -1.92
N ASP A 9 3.47 -12.13 -3.02
CA ASP A 9 4.13 -13.30 -3.60
C ASP A 9 5.10 -12.84 -4.71
N LYS A 10 5.74 -13.76 -5.44
CA LYS A 10 6.65 -13.44 -6.53
C LYS A 10 5.97 -12.73 -7.69
N THR A 11 4.74 -13.11 -8.02
CA THR A 11 4.04 -12.67 -9.24
C THR A 11 2.80 -11.81 -8.96
N GLU A 12 2.30 -11.81 -7.73
CA GLU A 12 1.09 -11.09 -7.36
C GLU A 12 1.20 -10.46 -5.97
N ILE A 13 0.41 -9.40 -5.77
CA ILE A 13 0.13 -8.83 -4.47
C ILE A 13 -1.32 -9.12 -4.11
N ILE A 14 -1.58 -9.44 -2.85
CA ILE A 14 -2.92 -9.57 -2.30
C ILE A 14 -3.09 -8.48 -1.26
N VAL A 15 -4.05 -7.59 -1.49
CA VAL A 15 -4.36 -6.50 -0.56
C VAL A 15 -5.79 -6.62 -0.07
N THR A 16 -5.99 -6.62 1.25
CA THR A 16 -7.31 -6.57 1.87
C THR A 16 -7.73 -5.11 2.03
N VAL A 17 -8.76 -4.70 1.30
CA VAL A 17 -9.31 -3.33 1.33
C VAL A 17 -10.77 -3.35 1.75
N LEU A 18 -11.19 -2.29 2.44
CA LEU A 18 -12.60 -2.06 2.76
C LEU A 18 -13.29 -1.41 1.55
N MET A 19 -14.18 -2.14 0.88
CA MET A 19 -15.00 -1.62 -0.21
C MET A 19 -16.45 -1.50 0.27
N GLY A 20 -16.90 -0.27 0.51
CA GLY A 20 -18.19 -0.03 1.18
C GLY A 20 -18.12 -0.49 2.64
N ASN A 21 -18.95 -1.47 3.01
CA ASN A 21 -18.98 -2.03 4.37
C ASN A 21 -18.41 -3.46 4.45
N GLN A 22 -17.70 -3.92 3.40
CA GLN A 22 -17.16 -5.28 3.32
C GLN A 22 -15.66 -5.27 3.05
N TRP A 23 -14.92 -6.08 3.81
CA TRP A 23 -13.52 -6.36 3.54
C TRP A 23 -13.42 -7.31 2.35
N ARG A 24 -12.62 -6.95 1.36
CA ARG A 24 -12.38 -7.75 0.16
C ARG A 24 -10.89 -7.90 -0.07
N ASN A 25 -10.48 -9.09 -0.49
CA ASN A 25 -9.13 -9.33 -0.97
C ASN A 25 -9.09 -9.00 -2.46
N VAL A 26 -8.16 -8.14 -2.84
CA VAL A 26 -7.86 -7.80 -4.23
C VAL A 26 -6.51 -8.42 -4.55
N SER A 27 -6.50 -9.43 -5.44
CA SER A 27 -5.27 -9.94 -6.04
C SER A 27 -4.95 -9.11 -7.28
N ILE A 28 -3.69 -8.66 -7.37
CA ILE A 28 -3.17 -7.88 -8.49
C ILE A 28 -1.87 -8.52 -8.93
N THR A 29 -1.83 -8.97 -10.18
CA THR A 29 -0.64 -9.53 -10.80
C THR A 29 0.34 -8.42 -11.18
N ALA A 30 1.64 -8.71 -11.17
CA ALA A 30 2.71 -7.75 -11.41
C ALA A 30 2.55 -7.00 -12.75
N ASP A 31 2.14 -7.70 -13.80
CA ASP A 31 1.89 -7.14 -15.14
C ASP A 31 0.80 -6.06 -15.17
N LYS A 32 -0.12 -6.09 -14.20
CA LYS A 32 -1.19 -5.11 -14.08
C LYS A 32 -0.79 -3.89 -13.26
N ILE A 33 0.28 -3.99 -12.48
CA ILE A 33 0.75 -2.88 -11.64
C ILE A 33 1.54 -1.92 -12.51
N ARG A 34 1.09 -0.67 -12.53
CA ARG A 34 1.74 0.41 -13.27
C ARG A 34 2.82 1.06 -12.43
N ARG A 35 2.53 1.29 -11.14
CA ARG A 35 3.42 2.03 -10.24
C ARG A 35 3.15 1.69 -8.78
N ILE A 36 4.23 1.63 -8.01
CA ILE A 36 4.20 1.63 -6.55
C ILE A 36 4.90 2.90 -6.06
N GLN A 37 4.26 3.65 -5.17
CA GLN A 37 4.80 4.92 -4.66
C GLN A 37 4.66 5.04 -3.15
N PHE A 38 5.72 5.52 -2.51
CA PHE A 38 5.72 5.92 -1.10
C PHE A 38 5.78 7.44 -1.01
N ASP A 39 4.89 8.04 -0.21
CA ASP A 39 4.85 9.49 0.00
C ASP A 39 4.75 9.85 1.48
N ARG A 40 5.39 10.96 1.85
CA ARG A 40 5.08 11.64 3.11
C ARG A 40 3.70 12.30 3.01
N CYS A 41 2.92 12.22 4.07
CA CYS A 41 1.62 12.86 4.16
C CYS A 41 1.32 13.29 5.60
N LYS A 42 0.22 14.01 5.80
CA LYS A 42 -0.32 14.30 7.14
C LYS A 42 -1.60 13.50 7.35
N GLU A 43 -1.69 12.81 8.47
CA GLU A 43 -2.88 12.04 8.85
C GLU A 43 -3.52 12.59 10.12
N ARG A 44 -4.85 12.48 10.24
CA ARG A 44 -5.56 12.83 11.47
C ARG A 44 -5.42 11.68 12.47
N ALA A 45 -4.68 11.90 13.55
CA ALA A 45 -4.44 10.85 14.56
C ALA A 45 -5.54 10.78 15.62
N PHE A 46 -5.92 11.92 16.21
CA PHE A 46 -6.96 12.02 17.24
C PHE A 46 -7.35 13.50 17.46
N LEU A 47 -8.63 13.77 17.75
CA LEU A 47 -9.19 15.09 18.09
C LEU A 47 -8.49 16.29 17.42
N PHE A 48 -8.75 16.51 16.12
CA PHE A 48 -8.21 17.60 15.30
C PHE A 48 -6.68 17.70 15.17
N LYS A 49 -5.89 16.81 15.79
CA LYS A 49 -4.44 16.78 15.62
C LYS A 49 -4.05 16.03 14.35
N THR A 50 -3.29 16.72 13.50
CA THR A 50 -2.59 16.11 12.37
C THR A 50 -1.19 15.72 12.77
N VAL A 51 -0.77 14.52 12.39
CA VAL A 51 0.60 14.03 12.59
C VAL A 51 1.24 13.79 11.24
N ASP A 52 2.56 13.97 11.17
CA ASP A 52 3.32 13.55 10.01
C ASP A 52 3.29 12.02 9.90
N SER A 53 3.12 11.55 8.67
CA SER A 53 2.84 10.16 8.36
C SER A 53 3.31 9.82 6.96
N GLU A 54 3.03 8.60 6.53
CA GLU A 54 3.36 8.09 5.21
C GLU A 54 2.16 7.36 4.61
N LYS A 55 2.13 7.31 3.29
CA LYS A 55 1.19 6.49 2.54
C LYS A 55 1.91 5.69 1.46
N ILE A 56 1.33 4.55 1.12
CA ILE A 56 1.70 3.73 -0.03
C ILE A 56 0.55 3.83 -1.03
N SER A 57 0.88 4.10 -2.29
CA SER A 57 -0.07 4.10 -3.40
C SER A 57 0.32 3.04 -4.42
N ILE A 58 -0.64 2.18 -4.78
CA ILE A 58 -0.46 1.12 -5.78
C ILE A 58 -1.42 1.40 -6.94
N GLU A 59 -0.87 1.83 -8.06
CA GLU A 59 -1.60 2.07 -9.30
C GLU A 59 -1.61 0.80 -10.14
N TYR A 60 -2.79 0.35 -10.58
CA TYR A 60 -2.93 -0.89 -11.32
C TYR A 60 -4.12 -0.87 -12.28
N SER A 61 -4.05 -1.66 -13.35
CA SER A 61 -5.15 -1.88 -14.30
C SER A 61 -6.07 -2.99 -13.77
N PRO A 62 -7.41 -2.86 -13.83
CA PRO A 62 -8.20 -1.88 -14.57
C PRO A 62 -8.69 -0.67 -13.72
N SER A 63 -8.26 -0.52 -12.47
CA SER A 63 -8.79 0.54 -11.60
C SER A 63 -8.17 1.91 -11.91
N PRO A 64 -8.96 2.96 -12.18
CA PRO A 64 -8.42 4.32 -12.30
C PRO A 64 -7.97 4.89 -10.96
N ALA A 65 -8.49 4.37 -9.84
CA ALA A 65 -8.12 4.79 -8.50
C ALA A 65 -7.07 3.83 -7.90
N PRO A 66 -5.95 4.35 -7.37
CA PRO A 66 -4.94 3.52 -6.71
C PRO A 66 -5.46 2.95 -5.39
N ILE A 67 -4.92 1.81 -4.99
CA ILE A 67 -5.04 1.36 -3.60
C ILE A 67 -4.12 2.22 -2.75
N VAL A 68 -4.67 2.83 -1.70
CA VAL A 68 -3.93 3.69 -0.78
C VAL A 68 -3.92 3.08 0.61
N ILE A 69 -2.72 2.83 1.12
CA ILE A 69 -2.48 2.30 2.46
C ILE A 69 -1.82 3.39 3.28
N PHE A 70 -2.39 3.68 4.44
CA PHE A 70 -1.95 4.75 5.31
C PHE A 70 -1.27 4.21 6.58
N LYS A 71 -0.15 4.83 6.98
CA LYS A 71 0.63 4.38 8.13
C LYS A 71 -0.14 4.41 9.44
N GLN A 72 -0.99 5.42 9.69
CA GLN A 72 -1.74 5.45 10.95
C GLN A 72 -2.75 4.31 11.09
N LYS A 73 -3.27 3.78 9.98
CA LYS A 73 -4.19 2.63 9.97
C LYS A 73 -3.46 1.30 10.12
N GLU A 74 -2.24 1.21 9.59
CA GLU A 74 -1.46 -0.03 9.49
C GLU A 74 -0.17 -0.01 10.30
N LYS A 75 -0.09 0.79 11.38
CA LYS A 75 1.16 1.09 12.13
C LYS A 75 2.06 -0.11 12.40
N LYS A 76 1.47 -1.24 12.75
CA LYS A 76 2.21 -2.45 13.13
C LYS A 76 2.94 -3.11 11.95
N TYR A 77 2.37 -3.00 10.75
CA TYR A 77 2.84 -3.74 9.57
C TYR A 77 3.36 -2.83 8.46
N PHE A 78 3.16 -1.51 8.57
CA PHE A 78 3.45 -0.56 7.50
C PHE A 78 4.90 -0.60 7.00
N ASP A 79 5.88 -0.64 7.92
CA ASP A 79 7.30 -0.69 7.53
C ASP A 79 7.67 -2.01 6.86
N ASP A 80 6.98 -3.10 7.23
CA ASP A 80 7.13 -4.40 6.58
C ASP A 80 6.51 -4.38 5.17
N TYR A 81 5.36 -3.72 4.99
CA TYR A 81 4.76 -3.50 3.67
C TYR A 81 5.71 -2.75 2.74
N LYS A 82 6.39 -1.69 3.23
CA LYS A 82 7.38 -0.95 2.43
C LYS A 82 8.49 -1.88 1.93
N LYS A 83 9.06 -2.70 2.83
CA LYS A 83 10.12 -3.66 2.47
C LYS A 83 9.65 -4.71 1.46
N GLN A 84 8.47 -5.29 1.68
CA GLN A 84 7.89 -6.28 0.77
C GLN A 84 7.63 -5.69 -0.62
N LEU A 85 7.08 -4.49 -0.70
CA LEU A 85 6.76 -3.82 -1.97
C LEU A 85 7.99 -3.30 -2.70
N GLU A 86 9.01 -2.80 -1.99
CA GLU A 86 10.30 -2.42 -2.60
C GLU A 86 10.97 -3.64 -3.23
N LYS A 87 10.99 -4.78 -2.51
CA LYS A 87 11.50 -6.04 -3.04
C LYS A 87 10.67 -6.51 -4.24
N PHE A 88 9.34 -6.54 -4.12
CA PHE A 88 8.45 -6.98 -5.18
C PHE A 88 8.58 -6.15 -6.45
N ALA A 89 8.67 -4.82 -6.32
CA ALA A 89 8.86 -3.92 -7.44
C ALA A 89 10.21 -4.15 -8.14
N LYS A 90 11.27 -4.38 -7.37
CA LYS A 90 12.59 -4.71 -7.91
C LYS A 90 12.58 -6.04 -8.66
N ASP A 91 12.00 -7.08 -8.06
CA ASP A 91 11.96 -8.43 -8.63
C ASP A 91 11.13 -8.50 -9.93
N ASN A 92 10.10 -7.65 -10.06
CA ASN A 92 9.21 -7.61 -11.21
C ASN A 92 9.47 -6.42 -12.16
N HIS A 93 10.57 -5.68 -11.98
CA HIS A 93 10.92 -4.51 -12.79
C HIS A 93 9.81 -3.44 -12.90
N LEU A 94 9.07 -3.23 -11.81
CA LEU A 94 7.98 -2.25 -11.76
C LEU A 94 8.51 -0.83 -11.54
N THR A 95 7.73 0.16 -11.97
CA THR A 95 8.02 1.56 -11.63
C THR A 95 7.81 1.76 -10.13
N PHE A 96 8.88 2.13 -9.43
CA PHE A 96 8.90 2.37 -8.00
C PHE A 96 9.41 3.78 -7.69
N VAL A 97 8.71 4.50 -6.82
CA VAL A 97 9.09 5.86 -6.40
C VAL A 97 9.00 5.97 -4.88
N ASP A 98 10.12 6.34 -4.24
CA ASP A 98 10.18 6.58 -2.80
C ASP A 98 10.44 8.06 -2.51
N ASN A 99 9.38 8.80 -2.22
CA ASN A 99 9.43 10.21 -1.82
C ASN A 99 9.53 10.39 -0.29
N THR A 100 9.88 9.33 0.44
CA THR A 100 9.98 9.36 1.92
C THR A 100 11.40 9.52 2.43
N ARG A 101 12.41 9.41 1.56
CA ARG A 101 13.83 9.58 1.89
C ARG A 101 14.24 11.04 1.80
#